data_AF-A0A521ZWB2-F1
#
_entry.id   AF-A0A521ZWB2-F1
#
_cell.length_a   1.000
_cell.length_b   1.000
_cell.length_c   1.000
_cell.angle_alpha   90.00
_cell.angle_beta   90.00
_cell.angle_gamma   90.00
#
_symmetry.space_group_name_H-M   'P 1'
#
loop_
_entity.id
_entity.type
_entity.pdbx_description
1 polymer ?
#
loop_
_entity_poly.entity_id
_entity_poly.type
_entity_poly.pdbx_seq_one_letter_code
_entity_poly.pdbx_strand_id
1 'polypeptide(L)'
;MAARAFRRNHQALEPAVVDIFARVSFGASGAPTLDAANSKGISKIVRNGTGDYTVTFGITAQVDNYLKVLSVSHVWDQTVNSGAAPGSPAIYIKSSSGITTGTLRLLFNSAGTATDPTSGDVVLLRIALSNSSAG
;
A
#
# COMPACT_ATOMS: atom_id res chain seq x y z
N MET A 1 12.15 6.07 23.90
CA MET A 1 10.79 5.65 24.32
C MET A 1 9.79 6.28 23.37
N ALA A 2 8.93 5.51 22.69
CA ALA A 2 7.87 6.09 21.85
C ALA A 2 6.72 6.59 22.74
N ALA A 3 6.48 7.90 22.72
CA ALA A 3 5.34 8.52 23.41
C ALA A 3 4.04 8.21 22.65
N ARG A 4 3.16 7.44 23.28
CA ARG A 4 1.89 7.01 22.70
C ARG A 4 0.84 8.09 22.96
N ALA A 5 0.62 8.96 21.97
CA ALA A 5 -0.52 9.87 21.96
C ALA A 5 -1.58 9.36 20.97
N PHE A 6 -2.69 8.84 21.49
CA PHE A 6 -3.86 8.49 20.68
C PHE A 6 -4.59 9.78 20.29
N ARG A 7 -4.63 10.12 19.00
CA ARG A 7 -5.45 11.24 18.52
C ARG A 7 -6.87 10.74 18.29
N ARG A 8 -7.80 11.20 19.14
CA ARG A 8 -9.23 10.90 19.07
C ARG A 8 -9.93 11.46 17.82
N ASN A 9 -9.33 12.44 17.17
CA ASN A 9 -9.98 13.19 16.08
C ASN A 9 -9.06 13.22 14.84
N HIS A 10 -9.21 12.25 13.94
CA HIS A 10 -8.93 12.46 12.52
C HIS A 10 -10.25 12.91 11.90
N GLN A 11 -10.42 14.22 11.74
CA GLN A 11 -11.63 14.79 11.17
C GLN A 11 -11.45 14.85 9.65
N ALA A 12 -12.25 14.07 8.95
CA ALA A 12 -12.43 14.17 7.52
C ALA A 12 -13.88 14.62 7.26
N LEU A 13 -14.09 15.37 6.17
CA LEU A 13 -15.43 15.67 5.68
C LEU A 13 -16.14 14.40 5.22
N GLU A 14 -15.35 13.41 4.78
CA GLU A 14 -15.82 12.05 4.54
C GLU A 14 -15.94 11.30 5.88
N PRO A 15 -17.11 10.71 6.20
CA PRO A 15 -17.25 9.89 7.40
C PRO A 15 -16.49 8.56 7.30
N ALA A 16 -16.03 8.05 8.44
CA ALA A 16 -15.38 6.73 8.58
C ALA A 16 -14.17 6.50 7.63
N VAL A 17 -13.30 7.49 7.51
CA VAL A 17 -12.00 7.35 6.82
C VAL A 17 -11.07 6.42 7.62
N VAL A 18 -10.49 5.45 6.93
CA VAL A 18 -9.51 4.50 7.47
C VAL A 18 -8.18 4.71 6.77
N ASP A 19 -7.13 4.97 7.56
CA ASP A 19 -5.74 5.05 7.07
C ASP A 19 -5.02 3.73 7.37
N ILE A 20 -4.55 3.07 6.31
CA ILE A 20 -3.78 1.83 6.38
C ILE A 20 -2.33 2.14 6.03
N PHE A 21 -1.41 1.73 6.91
CA PHE A 21 0.03 1.90 6.72
C PHE A 21 0.70 0.55 6.51
N ALA A 22 1.65 0.51 5.58
CA ALA A 22 2.43 -0.69 5.31
C ALA A 22 3.88 -0.39 4.94
N ARG A 23 4.75 -1.33 5.27
CA ARG A 23 6.15 -1.38 4.86
C ARG A 23 6.35 -2.62 4.00
N VAL A 24 6.82 -2.41 2.78
CA VAL A 24 7.04 -3.48 1.80
C VAL A 24 8.47 -3.39 1.30
N SER A 25 9.18 -4.52 1.34
CA SER A 25 10.49 -4.67 0.70
C SER A 25 10.36 -5.47 -0.59
N PHE A 26 11.17 -5.18 -1.59
CA PHE A 26 11.18 -5.89 -2.87
C PHE A 26 12.46 -6.73 -3.00
N GLY A 27 12.31 -7.99 -3.36
CA GLY A 27 13.40 -8.90 -3.69
C GLY A 27 13.69 -8.93 -5.19
N ALA A 28 14.34 -9.99 -5.63
CA ALA A 28 14.60 -10.23 -7.05
C ALA A 28 13.31 -10.17 -7.88
N SER A 29 13.40 -9.60 -9.09
CA SER A 29 12.28 -9.43 -10.01
C SER A 29 11.05 -8.72 -9.42
N GLY A 30 11.27 -7.82 -8.45
CA GLY A 30 10.20 -7.05 -7.80
C GLY A 30 9.32 -7.88 -6.87
N ALA A 31 9.75 -9.06 -6.41
CA ALA A 31 8.95 -9.89 -5.51
C ALA A 31 8.68 -9.15 -4.18
N PRO A 32 7.42 -8.80 -3.85
CA PRO A 32 7.14 -8.00 -2.67
C PRO A 32 7.10 -8.88 -1.42
N THR A 33 7.64 -8.37 -0.32
CA THR A 33 7.56 -8.97 1.02
C THR A 33 6.98 -7.93 1.97
N LEU A 34 5.85 -8.27 2.59
CA LEU A 34 5.19 -7.41 3.58
C LEU A 34 5.89 -7.56 4.93
N ASP A 35 6.29 -6.44 5.54
CA ASP A 35 6.70 -6.43 6.93
C ASP A 35 5.46 -6.46 7.82
N ALA A 36 5.04 -7.66 8.24
CA ALA A 36 3.84 -7.87 9.05
C ALA A 36 3.90 -7.22 10.45
N ALA A 37 5.10 -6.95 10.98
CA ALA A 37 5.24 -6.26 12.25
C ALA A 37 4.83 -4.79 12.11
N ASN A 38 5.23 -4.16 11.00
CA ASN A 38 5.04 -2.74 10.71
C ASN A 38 3.88 -2.43 9.75
N SER A 39 3.11 -3.44 9.33
CA SER A 39 1.96 -3.30 8.44
C SER A 39 0.71 -3.85 9.11
N LYS A 40 -0.31 -3.01 9.33
CA LYS A 40 -1.60 -3.41 9.93
C LYS A 40 -2.71 -3.15 8.93
N GLY A 41 -3.66 -4.09 8.81
CA GLY A 41 -4.77 -4.01 7.85
C GLY A 41 -4.41 -4.45 6.43
N ILE A 42 -3.22 -5.02 6.20
CA ILE A 42 -2.84 -5.68 4.94
C ILE A 42 -2.50 -7.13 5.24
N SER A 43 -3.20 -8.05 4.57
CA SER A 43 -2.99 -9.49 4.69
C SER A 43 -1.79 -9.93 3.85
N LYS A 44 -1.73 -9.45 2.59
CA LYS A 44 -0.64 -9.76 1.66
C LYS A 44 -0.54 -8.72 0.54
N ILE A 45 0.63 -8.68 -0.08
CA ILE A 45 0.89 -8.02 -1.36
C ILE A 45 1.54 -9.05 -2.30
N VAL A 46 1.06 -9.13 -3.53
CA VAL A 46 1.55 -10.12 -4.51
C VAL A 46 1.74 -9.44 -5.86
N ARG A 47 2.88 -9.71 -6.50
CA ARG A 47 3.14 -9.31 -7.88
C ARG A 47 2.66 -10.40 -8.84
N ASN A 48 1.93 -10.02 -9.89
CA ASN A 48 1.51 -10.96 -10.93
C ASN A 48 2.54 -11.04 -12.09
N GLY A 49 2.29 -11.90 -13.08
CA GLY A 49 3.17 -12.05 -14.25
C GLY A 49 3.28 -10.80 -15.13
N THR A 50 2.36 -9.85 -15.03
CA THR A 50 2.35 -8.59 -15.81
C THR A 50 2.99 -7.42 -15.07
N GLY A 51 3.49 -7.62 -13.84
CA GLY A 51 4.10 -6.56 -13.02
C GLY A 51 3.11 -5.70 -12.25
N ASP A 52 1.85 -6.11 -12.13
CA ASP A 52 0.89 -5.46 -11.24
C ASP A 52 1.01 -6.02 -9.82
N TYR A 53 0.86 -5.13 -8.85
CA TYR A 53 0.92 -5.44 -7.44
C TYR A 53 -0.49 -5.43 -6.86
N THR A 54 -0.97 -6.58 -6.40
CA THR A 54 -2.27 -6.71 -5.75
C THR A 54 -2.08 -6.68 -4.25
N VAL A 55 -2.60 -5.63 -3.61
CA VAL A 55 -2.70 -5.50 -2.17
C VAL A 55 -4.03 -6.10 -1.72
N THR A 56 -4.00 -7.01 -0.75
CA THR A 56 -5.21 -7.56 -0.12
C THR A 56 -5.32 -7.02 1.29
N PHE A 57 -6.42 -6.33 1.59
CA PHE A 57 -6.69 -5.79 2.92
C PHE A 57 -7.23 -6.88 3.85
N GLY A 58 -6.91 -6.76 5.14
CA GLY A 58 -7.32 -7.73 6.14
C GLY A 58 -6.21 -8.15 7.09
N ILE A 59 -6.50 -9.22 7.81
CA ILE A 59 -5.58 -9.93 8.69
C ILE A 59 -5.37 -11.36 8.17
N THR A 60 -4.55 -12.16 8.83
CA THR A 60 -4.34 -13.55 8.41
C THR A 60 -5.68 -14.30 8.33
N ALA A 61 -6.00 -14.84 7.15
CA ALA A 61 -7.23 -15.58 6.83
C ALA A 61 -8.56 -14.80 6.84
N GLN A 62 -8.53 -13.46 6.93
CA GLN A 62 -9.73 -12.61 6.80
C GLN A 62 -9.45 -11.49 5.80
N VAL A 63 -10.44 -11.18 4.95
CA VAL A 63 -10.35 -10.11 3.96
C VAL A 63 -11.27 -8.99 4.39
N ASP A 64 -10.71 -7.78 4.53
CA ASP A 64 -11.48 -6.58 4.82
C ASP A 64 -11.87 -5.91 3.50
N ASN A 65 -13.13 -5.53 3.34
CA ASN A 65 -13.62 -4.77 2.21
C ASN A 65 -13.90 -3.31 2.59
N TYR A 66 -13.80 -2.45 1.60
CA TYR A 66 -14.05 -1.01 1.74
C TYR A 66 -14.91 -0.54 0.58
N LEU A 67 -15.40 0.71 0.63
CA LEU A 67 -16.29 1.22 -0.40
C LEU A 67 -15.53 1.96 -1.52
N LYS A 68 -14.53 2.76 -1.16
CA LYS A 68 -13.71 3.51 -2.12
C LYS A 68 -12.31 3.80 -1.60
N VAL A 69 -11.39 3.98 -2.54
CA VAL A 69 -10.05 4.54 -2.28
C VAL A 69 -10.14 6.05 -2.32
N LEU A 70 -9.63 6.69 -1.28
CA LEU A 70 -9.54 8.14 -1.18
C LEU A 70 -8.19 8.63 -1.67
N SER A 71 -7.11 7.95 -1.26
CA SER A 71 -5.76 8.28 -1.72
C SER A 71 -4.80 7.11 -1.50
N VAL A 72 -3.78 7.03 -2.35
CA VAL A 72 -2.58 6.21 -2.11
C VAL A 72 -1.39 7.15 -2.14
N SER A 73 -0.54 7.06 -1.13
CA SER A 73 0.70 7.82 -1.04
C SER A 73 1.83 6.90 -0.62
N HIS A 74 3.05 7.25 -1.02
CA HIS A 74 4.22 6.42 -0.77
C HIS A 74 5.47 7.25 -0.52
N VAL A 75 6.40 6.65 0.22
CA VAL A 75 7.75 7.16 0.46
C VAL A 75 8.73 6.00 0.34
N TRP A 76 9.84 6.21 -0.37
CA TRP A 76 10.92 5.23 -0.45
C TRP A 76 11.87 5.40 0.74
N ASP A 77 12.17 4.32 1.45
CA ASP A 77 13.03 4.34 2.64
C ASP A 77 14.51 4.36 2.25
N GLN A 78 15.05 5.58 2.05
CA GLN A 78 16.44 5.81 1.66
C GLN A 78 17.47 5.31 2.68
N THR A 79 17.06 5.07 3.93
CA THR A 79 17.97 4.47 4.93
C THR A 79 18.29 3.02 4.62
N VAL A 80 17.40 2.34 3.88
CA VAL A 80 17.58 0.94 3.44
C VAL A 80 17.99 0.87 1.96
N ASN A 81 17.46 1.75 1.10
CA ASN A 81 17.76 1.75 -0.34
C ASN A 81 19.18 2.26 -0.69
N SER A 82 20.06 2.42 0.29
CA SER A 82 21.48 2.78 0.14
C SER A 82 21.74 4.07 -0.64
N GLY A 83 20.83 5.04 -0.59
CA GLY A 83 20.97 6.33 -1.27
C GLY A 83 20.80 6.29 -2.79
N ALA A 84 20.52 5.12 -3.37
CA ALA A 84 20.17 5.00 -4.77
C ALA A 84 18.70 5.40 -4.97
N ALA A 85 18.41 6.03 -6.11
CA ALA A 85 17.03 6.24 -6.51
C ALA A 85 16.37 4.85 -6.71
N PRO A 86 15.13 4.66 -6.22
CA PRO A 86 14.41 3.40 -6.41
C PRO A 86 14.26 3.10 -7.89
N GLY A 87 14.30 1.81 -8.26
CA GLY A 87 14.16 1.39 -9.65
C GLY A 87 12.84 1.82 -10.31
N SER A 88 11.84 2.12 -9.48
CA SER A 88 10.55 2.62 -9.90
C SER A 88 10.02 3.69 -8.93
N PRO A 89 10.27 4.98 -9.18
CA PRO A 89 10.01 6.03 -8.19
C PRO A 89 8.53 6.36 -8.00
N ALA A 90 7.67 6.03 -8.98
CA ALA A 90 6.26 6.38 -8.99
C ALA A 90 5.36 5.17 -8.70
N ILE A 91 4.20 5.45 -8.09
CA ILE A 91 3.14 4.47 -7.85
C ILE A 91 1.84 5.02 -8.40
N TYR A 92 1.12 4.19 -9.14
CA TYR A 92 -0.21 4.46 -9.65
C TYR A 92 -1.21 3.42 -9.18
N ILE A 93 -2.46 3.85 -9.01
CA ILE A 93 -3.60 2.95 -8.87
C ILE A 93 -3.92 2.43 -10.27
N LYS A 94 -3.66 1.14 -10.52
CA LYS A 94 -4.02 0.48 -11.78
C LYS A 94 -5.50 0.18 -11.84
N SER A 95 -6.07 -0.29 -10.73
CA SER A 95 -7.52 -0.50 -10.59
C SER A 95 -7.92 -0.50 -9.12
N SER A 96 -9.02 0.20 -8.84
CA SER A 96 -9.75 0.20 -7.57
C SER A 96 -11.05 -0.62 -7.64
N SER A 97 -11.32 -1.34 -8.73
CA SER A 97 -12.57 -2.11 -8.89
C SER A 97 -12.70 -3.26 -7.90
N GLY A 98 -11.59 -3.72 -7.30
CA GLY A 98 -11.56 -4.80 -6.31
C GLY A 98 -11.75 -4.34 -4.87
N ILE A 99 -12.00 -3.05 -4.62
CA ILE A 99 -12.02 -2.49 -3.26
C ILE A 99 -13.16 -3.05 -2.41
N THR A 100 -14.32 -3.27 -3.03
CA THR A 100 -15.47 -3.92 -2.40
C THR A 100 -15.27 -5.42 -2.16
N THR A 101 -14.24 -6.02 -2.77
CA THR A 101 -13.78 -7.39 -2.52
C THR A 101 -12.46 -7.45 -1.75
N GLY A 102 -12.00 -6.31 -1.22
CA GLY A 102 -10.83 -6.21 -0.36
C GLY A 102 -9.48 -6.20 -1.06
N THR A 103 -9.44 -5.80 -2.34
CA THR A 103 -8.20 -5.73 -3.13
C THR A 103 -7.99 -4.39 -3.82
N LEU A 104 -6.72 -3.98 -3.92
CA LEU A 104 -6.27 -2.80 -4.65
C LEU A 104 -5.12 -3.18 -5.57
N ARG A 105 -5.21 -2.82 -6.86
CA ARG A 105 -4.13 -3.05 -7.82
C ARG A 105 -3.30 -1.78 -8.00
N LEU A 106 -2.02 -1.89 -7.71
CA LEU A 106 -1.01 -0.86 -7.86
C LEU A 106 -0.06 -1.20 -9.00
N LEU A 107 0.54 -0.16 -9.56
CA LEU A 107 1.58 -0.23 -10.57
C LEU A 107 2.72 0.67 -10.14
N PHE A 108 3.92 0.11 -10.05
CA PHE A 108 5.14 0.86 -9.79
C PHE A 108 5.75 1.16 -11.16
N ASN A 109 5.36 2.23 -11.85
CA ASN A 109 5.97 2.62 -13.13
C ASN A 109 5.73 4.09 -13.48
N SER A 110 6.17 4.48 -14.69
CA SER A 110 5.63 5.56 -15.51
C SER A 110 4.86 4.93 -16.68
N ALA A 111 3.52 5.06 -16.69
CA ALA A 111 2.58 4.67 -17.76
C ALA A 111 3.06 3.68 -18.85
N GLY A 112 2.83 2.36 -18.64
CA GLY A 112 2.70 1.39 -19.74
C GLY A 112 3.81 0.33 -19.88
N THR A 113 4.93 0.46 -19.19
CA THR A 113 5.98 -0.59 -19.08
C THR A 113 6.16 -1.00 -17.63
N ALA A 114 6.28 -2.30 -17.35
CA ALA A 114 6.54 -2.79 -16.00
C ALA A 114 8.01 -2.58 -15.66
N THR A 115 8.32 -1.54 -14.88
CA THR A 115 9.64 -1.36 -14.27
C THR A 115 9.49 -1.68 -12.80
N ASP A 116 9.94 -2.87 -12.42
CA ASP A 116 9.81 -3.27 -11.02
C ASP A 116 10.74 -2.47 -10.11
N PRO A 117 10.36 -2.28 -8.84
CA PRO A 117 11.31 -1.85 -7.82
C PRO A 117 12.54 -2.77 -7.81
N THR A 118 13.70 -2.18 -7.57
CA THR A 118 14.97 -2.91 -7.55
C THR A 118 15.02 -3.81 -6.32
N SER A 119 15.73 -4.93 -6.43
CA SER A 119 15.98 -5.80 -5.27
C SER A 119 16.65 -5.01 -4.14
N GLY A 120 16.07 -5.07 -2.95
CA GLY A 120 16.49 -4.30 -1.78
C GLY A 120 15.70 -3.01 -1.56
N ASP A 121 14.90 -2.55 -2.54
CA ASP A 121 14.06 -1.37 -2.36
C ASP A 121 13.00 -1.60 -1.28
N VAL A 122 12.81 -0.62 -0.41
CA VAL A 122 11.76 -0.58 0.61
C VAL A 122 10.87 0.63 0.42
N VAL A 123 9.55 0.40 0.42
CA VAL A 123 8.52 1.43 0.34
C VAL A 123 7.65 1.44 1.59
N LEU A 124 7.34 2.66 2.04
CA LEU A 124 6.33 2.95 3.04
C LEU A 124 5.07 3.44 2.32
N LEU A 125 3.96 2.72 2.51
CA LEU A 125 2.67 3.02 1.89
C LEU A 125 1.70 3.56 2.93
N ARG A 126 0.92 4.57 2.52
CA ARG A 126 -0.31 4.99 3.20
C ARG A 126 -1.45 4.91 2.20
N ILE A 127 -2.47 4.14 2.56
CA ILE A 127 -3.69 3.95 1.77
C ILE A 127 -4.85 4.47 2.62
N ALA A 128 -5.51 5.53 2.14
CA ALA A 128 -6.71 6.07 2.77
C ALA A 128 -7.95 5.52 2.06
N LEU A 129 -8.87 4.95 2.83
CA LEU A 129 -10.08 4.27 2.36
C LEU A 129 -11.31 4.86 3.05
N SER A 130 -12.47 4.80 2.41
CA SER A 130 -13.76 5.09 3.06
C SER A 130 -14.49 3.79 3.41
N ASN A 131 -14.97 3.71 4.64
CA ASN A 131 -15.79 2.62 5.16
C ASN A 131 -17.27 3.01 5.30
N SER A 132 -17.68 4.16 4.77
CA SER A 132 -19.06 4.67 4.85
C SER A 132 -19.70 4.84 3.47
N SER A 133 -20.96 4.45 3.35
CA SER A 133 -21.83 4.75 2.20
C SER A 133 -22.66 6.01 2.40
N ALA A 134 -22.68 6.56 3.62
CA ALA A 134 -23.31 7.83 3.92
C ALA A 134 -22.38 8.97 3.47
N GLY A 135 -22.91 9.87 2.63
CA GLY A 135 -22.30 11.14 2.21
C GLY A 135 -23.10 12.33 2.71
#